data_AF-A0A3B8W5D1-F1
#
_entry.id   AF-A0A3B8W5D1-F1
#
_cell.length_a   1.000
_cell.length_b   1.000
_cell.length_c   1.000
_cell.angle_alpha   90.00
_cell.angle_beta   90.00
_cell.angle_gamma   90.00
#
_symmetry.space_group_name_H-M   'P 1'
#
loop_
_entity.id
_entity.type
_entity.pdbx_description
1 polymer ?
#
loop_
_entity_poly.entity_id
_entity_poly.type
_entity_poly.pdbx_seq_one_letter_code
_entity_poly.pdbx_strand_id
1 'polypeptide(L)'
;MKKFICTVCGHTHEGETAPAICPLCKQPANKFKEVEATNDLQWADEHRIGVAKDVDPEILEGLKAHFMGECSEVGMYLAMSRQADREGYPEVAEAYKRIAWEEAEHAAKFAELLGEVVWDTETNLKARMEAECGACADKKRIASKAKELGLDA
;
A
#
# COMPACT_ATOMS: atom_id res chain seq x y z
N MET A 1 -3.80 29.15 28.07
CA MET A 1 -4.07 29.49 26.67
C MET A 1 -4.77 28.30 26.03
N LYS A 2 -5.89 28.49 25.33
CA LYS A 2 -6.67 27.39 24.73
C LYS A 2 -6.16 27.08 23.33
N LYS A 3 -6.32 25.85 22.89
CA LYS A 3 -5.96 25.40 21.55
C LYS A 3 -7.22 25.09 20.75
N PHE A 4 -7.33 25.65 19.56
CA PHE A 4 -8.46 25.44 18.66
C PHE A 4 -7.94 24.83 17.35
N ILE A 5 -8.57 23.75 16.88
CA ILE A 5 -8.26 23.14 15.59
C ILE A 5 -9.43 23.34 14.63
N CYS A 6 -9.14 23.84 13.43
CA CYS A 6 -10.10 23.89 12.34
C CYS A 6 -10.40 22.47 11.85
N THR A 7 -11.66 22.02 11.95
CA THR A 7 -12.12 20.69 11.54
C THR A 7 -12.17 20.48 10.03
N VAL A 8 -11.92 21.53 9.24
CA VAL A 8 -11.90 21.45 7.77
C VAL A 8 -10.48 21.29 7.23
N CYS A 9 -9.48 21.96 7.80
CA CYS A 9 -8.11 21.95 7.26
C CYS A 9 -7.01 21.65 8.28
N GLY A 10 -7.36 21.39 9.54
CA GLY A 10 -6.39 21.10 10.60
C GLY A 10 -5.62 22.30 11.14
N HIS A 11 -5.88 23.52 10.66
CA HIS A 11 -5.21 24.71 11.19
C HIS A 11 -5.37 24.82 12.70
N THR A 12 -4.26 24.96 13.41
CA THR A 12 -4.21 25.12 14.86
C THR A 12 -4.04 26.59 15.21
N HIS A 13 -4.91 27.10 16.10
CA HIS A 13 -4.83 28.43 16.67
C HIS A 13 -4.71 28.35 18.19
N GLU A 14 -3.79 29.12 18.77
CA GLU A 14 -3.64 29.25 20.23
C GLU A 14 -4.09 30.65 20.66
N GLY A 15 -5.02 30.72 21.59
CA GLY A 15 -5.61 31.98 22.04
C GLY A 15 -6.66 31.77 23.12
N GLU A 16 -7.38 32.82 23.50
CA GLU A 16 -8.54 32.69 24.40
C GLU A 16 -9.81 32.26 23.66
N THR A 17 -9.93 32.62 22.38
CA THR A 17 -11.09 32.32 21.53
C THR A 17 -10.64 31.86 20.15
N ALA A 18 -11.50 31.10 19.45
CA ALA A 18 -11.26 30.72 18.07
C ALA A 18 -11.32 31.95 17.14
N PRO A 19 -10.52 32.01 16.06
CA PRO A 19 -10.55 33.13 15.14
C PRO A 19 -11.88 33.15 14.37
N ALA A 20 -12.38 34.36 14.07
CA ALA A 20 -13.64 34.56 13.34
C ALA A 20 -13.66 33.83 11.98
N ILE A 21 -12.51 33.80 11.30
CA ILE A 21 -12.29 33.17 10.01
C ILE A 21 -10.96 32.42 10.07
N CYS A 22 -10.96 31.16 9.62
CA CYS A 22 -9.73 30.37 9.52
C CYS A 22 -8.76 31.02 8.52
N PRO A 23 -7.49 31.30 8.89
CA PRO A 23 -6.54 31.95 8.00
C PRO A 23 -6.17 31.10 6.77
N LEU A 24 -6.31 29.77 6.86
CA LEU A 24 -5.98 28.84 5.78
C LEU A 24 -7.17 28.59 4.83
N CYS A 25 -8.24 27.95 5.31
CA CYS A 25 -9.36 27.52 4.46
C CYS A 25 -10.53 28.52 4.40
N LYS A 26 -10.42 29.65 5.10
CA LYS A 26 -11.43 30.74 5.16
C LYS A 26 -12.81 30.32 5.69
N GLN A 27 -12.92 29.14 6.30
CA GLN A 27 -14.15 28.71 6.97
C GLN A 27 -14.40 29.51 8.25
N PRO A 28 -15.67 29.70 8.65
CA PRO A 28 -16.04 30.49 9.81
C PRO A 28 -15.66 29.80 11.13
N ALA A 29 -15.66 30.59 12.22
CA ALA A 29 -15.30 30.15 13.57
C ALA A 29 -16.02 28.87 14.06
N ASN A 30 -17.24 28.58 13.58
CA ASN A 30 -17.99 27.37 13.94
C ASN A 30 -17.32 26.05 13.48
N LYS A 31 -16.30 26.14 12.61
CA LYS A 31 -15.46 25.02 12.21
C LYS A 31 -14.24 24.83 13.10
N PHE A 32 -14.07 25.59 14.19
CA PHE A 32 -13.03 25.35 15.17
C PHE A 32 -13.56 24.53 16.34
N LYS A 33 -12.81 23.50 16.73
CA LYS A 33 -13.03 22.72 17.95
C LYS A 33 -11.94 23.06 18.95
N GLU A 34 -12.32 23.39 20.18
CA GLU A 34 -11.38 23.49 21.30
C GLU A 34 -10.85 22.08 21.60
N VAL A 35 -9.53 21.94 21.66
CA VAL A 35 -8.86 20.67 21.92
C VAL A 35 -8.40 20.70 23.36
N GLU A 36 -8.97 19.82 24.19
CA GLU A 36 -8.50 19.58 25.54
C GLU A 36 -7.09 18.99 25.51
N ALA A 37 -6.27 19.32 26.50
CA ALA A 37 -4.91 18.79 26.63
C ALA A 37 -4.94 17.34 27.17
N THR A 38 -5.61 16.44 26.46
CA THR A 38 -5.50 15.00 26.69
C THR A 38 -4.39 14.47 25.77
N ASN A 39 -3.57 13.55 26.28
CA ASN A 39 -2.52 12.88 25.48
C ASN A 39 -3.08 11.75 24.60
N ASP A 40 -4.41 11.57 24.59
CA ASP A 40 -5.06 10.49 23.85
C ASP A 40 -5.38 10.93 22.42
N LEU A 41 -4.82 10.22 21.44
CA LEU A 41 -5.13 10.42 20.03
C LEU A 41 -6.54 9.88 19.74
N GLN A 42 -7.39 10.72 19.14
CA GLN A 42 -8.72 10.33 18.67
C GLN A 42 -8.72 10.28 17.14
N TRP A 43 -8.91 9.09 16.58
CA TRP A 43 -9.05 8.88 15.14
C TRP A 43 -10.53 8.86 14.75
N ALA A 44 -10.89 9.54 13.66
CA ALA A 44 -12.27 9.51 13.15
C ALA A 44 -12.59 8.20 12.44
N ASP A 45 -11.57 7.59 11.83
CA ASP A 45 -11.60 6.29 11.19
C ASP A 45 -10.17 5.72 11.17
N GLU A 46 -10.03 4.41 11.03
CA GLU A 46 -8.74 3.71 11.00
C GLU A 46 -8.71 2.69 9.87
N HIS A 47 -7.56 2.55 9.22
CA HIS A 47 -7.36 1.45 8.28
C HIS A 47 -7.27 0.13 9.07
N ARG A 48 -8.08 -0.85 8.68
CA ARG A 48 -8.14 -2.16 9.32
C ARG A 48 -7.72 -3.23 8.33
N ILE A 49 -6.73 -4.02 8.74
CA ILE A 49 -6.26 -5.17 7.98
C ILE A 49 -7.16 -6.38 8.29
N GLY A 50 -7.50 -7.16 7.27
CA GLY A 50 -8.22 -8.43 7.41
C GLY A 50 -9.73 -8.27 7.60
N VAL A 51 -10.32 -7.19 7.09
CA VAL A 51 -11.78 -6.97 7.15
C VAL A 51 -12.57 -8.02 6.35
N ALA A 52 -11.92 -8.75 5.43
CA ALA A 52 -12.55 -9.77 4.60
C ALA A 52 -12.51 -11.19 5.20
N LYS A 53 -12.04 -11.39 6.44
CA LYS A 53 -11.86 -12.75 7.01
C LYS A 53 -13.15 -13.57 7.12
N ASP A 54 -14.28 -12.91 7.39
CA ASP A 54 -15.58 -13.55 7.66
C ASP A 54 -16.65 -13.18 6.63
N VAL A 55 -16.24 -12.76 5.42
CA VAL A 55 -17.18 -12.42 4.34
C VAL A 55 -17.61 -13.68 3.57
N ASP A 56 -18.52 -13.49 2.62
CA ASP A 56 -18.98 -14.56 1.74
C ASP A 56 -17.79 -15.31 1.08
N PRO A 57 -17.77 -16.66 1.06
CA PRO A 57 -16.68 -17.42 0.48
C PRO A 57 -16.37 -17.09 -0.99
N GLU A 58 -17.39 -16.75 -1.79
CA GLU A 58 -17.21 -16.34 -3.19
C GLU A 58 -16.42 -15.03 -3.27
N ILE A 59 -16.73 -14.08 -2.39
CA ILE A 59 -16.00 -12.80 -2.29
C ILE A 59 -14.57 -13.06 -1.81
N LEU A 60 -14.38 -13.90 -0.80
CA LEU A 60 -13.05 -14.23 -0.28
C LEU A 60 -12.16 -14.88 -1.35
N GLU A 61 -12.70 -15.82 -2.11
CA GLU A 61 -11.99 -16.46 -3.22
C GLU A 61 -11.69 -15.46 -4.34
N GLY A 62 -12.66 -14.60 -4.69
CA GLY A 62 -12.48 -13.53 -5.66
C GLY A 62 -11.33 -12.59 -5.26
N LEU A 63 -11.28 -12.15 -4.00
CA LEU A 63 -10.20 -11.29 -3.49
C LEU A 63 -8.82 -11.96 -3.61
N LYS A 64 -8.73 -13.27 -3.34
CA LYS A 64 -7.47 -14.03 -3.51
C LYS A 64 -7.08 -14.16 -4.98
N ALA A 65 -8.05 -14.42 -5.85
CA ALA A 65 -7.81 -14.51 -7.29
C ALA A 65 -7.33 -13.16 -7.86
N HIS A 66 -7.98 -12.06 -7.47
CA HIS A 66 -7.56 -10.71 -7.84
C HIS A 66 -6.16 -10.39 -7.31
N PHE A 67 -5.87 -10.63 -6.02
CA PHE A 67 -4.52 -10.44 -5.48
C PHE A 67 -3.44 -11.15 -6.31
N MET A 68 -3.69 -12.41 -6.69
CA MET A 68 -2.76 -13.17 -7.52
C MET A 68 -2.65 -12.66 -8.96
N GLY A 69 -3.77 -12.21 -9.54
CA GLY A 69 -3.83 -11.58 -10.86
C GLY A 69 -2.96 -10.33 -10.90
N GLU A 70 -3.24 -9.37 -10.02
CA GLU A 70 -2.50 -8.11 -9.92
C GLU A 70 -0.99 -8.35 -9.68
N CYS A 71 -0.64 -9.27 -8.76
CA CYS A 71 0.77 -9.65 -8.53
C CYS A 71 1.47 -10.18 -9.79
N SER A 72 0.73 -10.90 -10.65
CA SER A 72 1.25 -11.41 -11.91
C SER A 72 1.45 -10.28 -12.93
N GLU A 73 0.51 -9.33 -12.99
CA GLU A 73 0.58 -8.18 -13.88
C GLU A 73 1.77 -7.27 -13.58
N VAL A 74 2.13 -7.07 -12.30
CA VAL A 74 3.37 -6.35 -11.92
C VAL A 74 4.58 -6.94 -12.65
N GLY A 75 4.76 -8.26 -12.61
CA GLY A 75 5.86 -8.95 -13.28
C GLY A 75 5.81 -8.82 -14.79
N MET A 76 4.60 -8.92 -15.37
CA MET A 76 4.37 -8.77 -16.81
C MET A 76 4.73 -7.38 -17.31
N TYR A 77 4.24 -6.33 -16.67
CA TYR A 77 4.52 -4.95 -17.06
C TYR A 77 6.00 -4.59 -16.89
N LEU A 78 6.67 -5.08 -15.84
CA LEU A 78 8.12 -4.91 -15.71
C LEU A 78 8.90 -5.63 -16.82
N ALA A 79 8.46 -6.82 -17.26
CA ALA A 79 9.05 -7.51 -18.39
C ALA A 79 8.83 -6.76 -19.71
N MET A 80 7.60 -6.27 -19.95
CA MET A 80 7.27 -5.44 -21.12
C MET A 80 8.07 -4.13 -21.14
N SER A 81 8.27 -3.49 -19.98
CA SER A 81 9.13 -2.33 -19.83
C SER A 81 10.55 -2.59 -20.32
N ARG A 82 11.16 -3.69 -19.87
CA ARG A 82 12.52 -4.10 -20.31
C ARG A 82 12.58 -4.37 -21.80
N GLN A 83 11.50 -4.88 -22.39
CA GLN A 83 11.43 -5.10 -23.83
C GLN A 83 11.36 -3.77 -24.59
N ALA A 84 10.51 -2.84 -24.15
CA ALA A 84 10.42 -1.50 -24.73
C ALA A 84 11.78 -0.75 -24.68
N ASP A 85 12.52 -0.86 -23.58
CA ASP A 85 13.88 -0.31 -23.46
C ASP A 85 14.84 -0.91 -24.52
N ARG A 86 14.79 -2.22 -24.77
CA ARG A 86 15.63 -2.89 -25.79
C ARG A 86 15.28 -2.48 -27.22
N GLU A 87 14.01 -2.17 -27.46
CA GLU A 87 13.52 -1.70 -28.76
C GLU A 87 13.74 -0.20 -28.99
N GLY A 88 14.21 0.53 -27.98
CA GLY A 88 14.53 1.95 -28.06
C GLY A 88 13.34 2.87 -27.77
N TYR A 89 12.35 2.41 -26.99
CA TYR A 89 11.17 3.20 -26.58
C TYR A 89 11.20 3.51 -25.06
N PRO A 90 12.06 4.43 -24.59
CA PRO A 90 12.25 4.67 -23.17
C PRO A 90 11.02 5.27 -22.47
N GLU A 91 10.22 6.09 -23.16
CA GLU A 91 8.98 6.65 -22.59
C GLU A 91 7.91 5.57 -22.38
N VAL A 92 7.85 4.59 -23.29
CA VAL A 92 6.94 3.45 -23.18
C VAL A 92 7.40 2.53 -22.05
N ALA A 93 8.71 2.30 -21.93
CA ALA A 93 9.28 1.54 -20.83
C ALA A 93 8.96 2.18 -19.46
N GLU A 94 9.07 3.51 -19.37
CA GLU A 94 8.69 4.27 -18.17
C GLU A 94 7.20 4.19 -17.87
N ALA A 95 6.34 4.28 -18.91
CA ALA A 95 4.90 4.09 -18.73
C ALA A 95 4.58 2.71 -18.15
N TYR A 96 5.20 1.64 -18.68
CA TYR A 96 5.02 0.29 -18.13
C TYR A 96 5.48 0.15 -16.67
N LYS A 97 6.56 0.83 -16.26
CA LYS A 97 6.99 0.82 -14.85
C LYS A 97 5.95 1.48 -13.93
N ARG A 98 5.30 2.55 -14.39
CA ARG A 98 4.24 3.22 -13.63
C ARG A 98 2.99 2.36 -13.52
N ILE A 99 2.57 1.73 -14.62
CA ILE A 99 1.45 0.79 -14.61
C ILE A 99 1.74 -0.38 -13.66
N ALA A 100 2.96 -0.94 -13.69
CA ALA A 100 3.35 -1.98 -12.75
C ALA A 100 3.24 -1.53 -11.27
N TRP A 101 3.45 -0.25 -10.97
CA TRP A 101 3.26 0.28 -9.62
C TRP A 101 1.78 0.46 -9.28
N GLU A 102 0.94 0.81 -10.24
CA GLU A 102 -0.51 0.86 -10.07
C GLU A 102 -1.09 -0.53 -9.76
N GLU A 103 -0.64 -1.58 -10.46
CA GLU A 103 -1.06 -2.95 -10.14
C GLU A 103 -0.51 -3.43 -8.79
N ALA A 104 0.69 -2.98 -8.40
CA ALA A 104 1.22 -3.25 -7.06
C ALA A 104 0.34 -2.62 -5.96
N GLU A 105 -0.18 -1.41 -6.20
CA GLU A 105 -1.14 -0.74 -5.31
C GLU A 105 -2.49 -1.49 -5.26
N HIS A 106 -2.97 -2.02 -6.40
CA HIS A 106 -4.17 -2.87 -6.42
C HIS A 106 -3.96 -4.15 -5.61
N ALA A 107 -2.85 -4.85 -5.84
CA ALA A 107 -2.47 -6.04 -5.09
C ALA A 107 -2.37 -5.76 -3.57
N ALA A 108 -1.74 -4.65 -3.19
CA ALA A 108 -1.60 -4.25 -1.78
C ALA A 108 -2.95 -4.07 -1.09
N LYS A 109 -3.91 -3.41 -1.75
CA LYS A 109 -5.27 -3.24 -1.21
C LYS A 109 -5.98 -4.58 -1.01
N PHE A 110 -5.89 -5.50 -1.97
CA PHE A 110 -6.47 -6.83 -1.80
C PHE A 110 -5.79 -7.61 -0.65
N ALA A 111 -4.47 -7.53 -0.53
CA ALA A 111 -3.72 -8.12 0.57
C ALA A 111 -4.16 -7.57 1.94
N GLU A 112 -4.36 -6.26 2.05
CA GLU A 112 -4.87 -5.61 3.27
C GLU A 112 -6.28 -6.07 3.62
N LEU A 113 -7.18 -6.15 2.64
CA LEU A 113 -8.54 -6.67 2.84
C LEU A 113 -8.53 -8.10 3.36
N LEU A 114 -7.71 -8.97 2.76
CA LEU A 114 -7.57 -10.38 3.14
C LEU A 114 -6.95 -10.53 4.54
N GLY A 115 -5.88 -9.79 4.84
CA GLY A 115 -5.13 -9.91 6.10
C GLY A 115 -4.51 -11.29 6.34
N GLU A 116 -4.27 -12.05 5.25
CA GLU A 116 -3.62 -13.36 5.25
C GLU A 116 -2.14 -13.28 4.84
N VAL A 117 -1.70 -12.15 4.29
CA VAL A 117 -0.34 -11.94 3.77
C VAL A 117 0.33 -10.67 4.29
N VAL A 118 -0.38 -9.90 5.14
CA VAL A 118 0.10 -8.68 5.78
C VAL A 118 -0.42 -8.59 7.21
N TRP A 119 0.46 -8.24 8.14
CA TRP A 119 0.24 -8.13 9.59
C TRP A 119 0.99 -6.91 10.14
N ASP A 120 1.31 -6.91 11.44
CA ASP A 120 2.26 -5.95 12.01
C ASP A 120 3.67 -6.13 11.42
N THR A 121 4.46 -5.06 11.48
CA THR A 121 5.78 -4.98 10.85
C THR A 121 6.75 -6.06 11.34
N GLU A 122 6.72 -6.42 12.63
CA GLU A 122 7.62 -7.43 13.17
C GLU A 122 7.28 -8.81 12.60
N THR A 123 5.99 -9.15 12.58
CA THR A 123 5.48 -10.40 11.99
C THR A 123 5.81 -10.48 10.50
N ASN A 124 5.59 -9.39 9.74
CA ASN A 124 5.90 -9.33 8.30
C ASN A 124 7.39 -9.63 8.03
N LEU A 125 8.29 -9.00 8.80
CA LEU A 125 9.74 -9.18 8.64
C LEU A 125 10.17 -10.62 8.92
N LYS A 126 9.67 -11.21 10.01
CA LYS A 126 9.96 -12.61 10.36
C LYS A 126 9.46 -13.56 9.28
N ALA A 127 8.21 -13.42 8.86
CA ALA A 127 7.61 -14.25 7.82
C ALA A 127 8.40 -14.19 6.50
N ARG A 128 8.84 -12.99 6.07
CA ARG A 128 9.67 -12.86 4.86
C ARG A 128 11.07 -13.47 5.02
N MET A 129 11.71 -13.27 6.16
CA MET A 129 13.02 -13.87 6.44
C MET A 129 12.95 -15.41 6.37
N GLU A 130 11.95 -16.01 7.02
CA GLU A 130 11.75 -17.47 7.04
C GLU A 130 11.44 -18.02 5.63
N ALA A 131 10.55 -17.34 4.90
CA ALA A 131 10.21 -17.72 3.53
C ALA A 131 11.43 -17.70 2.60
N GLU A 132 12.26 -16.65 2.65
CA GLU A 132 13.43 -16.52 1.77
C GLU A 132 14.57 -17.49 2.12
N CYS A 133 14.73 -17.84 3.40
CA CYS A 133 15.74 -18.80 3.86
C CYS A 133 15.60 -20.16 3.16
N GLY A 134 14.36 -20.63 2.94
CA GLY A 134 14.07 -21.89 2.25
C GLY A 134 13.93 -21.77 0.72
N ALA A 135 13.55 -20.60 0.21
CA ALA A 135 13.13 -20.42 -1.18
C ALA A 135 14.27 -20.51 -2.22
N CYS A 136 15.54 -20.44 -1.80
CA CYS A 136 16.67 -20.41 -2.74
C CYS A 136 17.06 -21.79 -3.29
N ALA A 137 16.69 -22.88 -2.62
CA ALA A 137 17.10 -24.23 -3.00
C ALA A 137 16.52 -24.64 -4.37
N ASP A 138 15.23 -24.42 -4.58
CA ASP A 138 14.57 -24.79 -5.84
C ASP A 138 14.97 -23.86 -7.00
N LYS A 139 15.09 -22.54 -6.73
CA LYS A 139 15.62 -21.57 -7.68
C LYS A 139 17.00 -22.00 -8.21
N LYS A 140 17.89 -22.46 -7.31
CA LYS A 140 19.20 -23.00 -7.68
C LYS A 140 19.08 -24.28 -8.51
N ARG A 141 18.22 -25.22 -8.13
CA ARG A 141 18.00 -26.48 -8.87
C ARG A 141 17.54 -26.21 -10.30
N ILE A 142 16.58 -25.31 -10.49
CA ILE A 142 16.07 -24.93 -11.80
C ILE A 142 17.14 -24.21 -12.63
N ALA A 143 17.88 -23.26 -12.04
CA ALA A 143 18.97 -22.57 -12.72
C ALA A 143 20.08 -23.53 -13.19
N SER A 144 20.45 -24.51 -12.35
CA SER A 144 21.38 -25.57 -12.76
C SER A 144 20.84 -26.38 -13.93
N LYS A 145 19.56 -26.75 -13.90
CA LYS A 145 18.94 -27.51 -15.00
C LYS A 145 18.87 -26.71 -16.31
N ALA A 146 18.59 -25.42 -16.24
CA ALA A 146 18.59 -24.54 -17.41
C ALA A 146 19.97 -24.51 -18.09
N LYS A 147 21.05 -24.38 -17.30
CA LYS A 147 22.44 -24.42 -17.79
C LYS A 147 22.81 -25.74 -18.45
N GLU A 148 22.40 -26.88 -17.86
CA GLU A 148 22.60 -28.21 -18.48
C GLU A 148 21.94 -28.32 -19.86
N LEU A 149 20.81 -27.64 -20.06
CA LEU A 149 20.06 -27.62 -21.31
C LEU A 149 20.55 -26.54 -22.30
N GLY A 150 21.59 -25.79 -21.95
CA GLY A 150 22.10 -24.70 -22.79
C GLY A 150 21.17 -23.49 -22.86
N LEU A 151 20.25 -23.34 -21.91
CA LEU A 151 19.41 -22.15 -21.76
C LEU A 151 20.18 -21.12 -20.94
N ASP A 152 20.32 -19.91 -21.48
CA ASP A 152 20.89 -18.78 -20.74
C ASP A 152 19.85 -18.32 -19.70
N ALA A 153 20.19 -18.50 -18.42
CA ALA A 153 19.34 -18.22 -17.26
C ALA A 153 20.13 -17.42 -16.22
#